data_AF-X7YJP8-F1
#
_entry.id   AF-X7YJP8-F1
#
_cell.length_a   1.000
_cell.length_b   1.000
_cell.length_c   1.000
_cell.angle_alpha   90.00
_cell.angle_beta   90.00
_cell.angle_gamma   90.00
#
_symmetry.space_group_name_H-M   'P 1'
#
loop_
_entity.id
_entity.type
_entity.pdbx_description
1 polymer ?
#
loop_
_entity_poly.entity_id
_entity_poly.type
_entity_poly.pdbx_seq_one_letter_code
_entity_poly.pdbx_strand_id
1 'polypeptide(L)'
;MHPETHESKRDHRTNRGGPLGKGSVLAGTRRRDRQTGGLDHLGAAGSAADPGRARQGARGDAGLDQSVVPVLAAPPMRGGLPTAVPTDPTIYRFYEALQVYGPAIKELIHEQFGDGIMSAINFSVDVQKKPHPSGDRVVVTFDGKFLPYEWVAAES
;
A
#
# COMPACT_ATOMS: atom_id res chain seq x y z
N MET A 1 -45.65 -30.04 6.87
CA MET A 1 -46.94 -29.52 6.38
C MET A 1 -47.18 -28.18 7.06
N HIS A 2 -47.02 -27.10 6.30
CA HIS A 2 -47.38 -25.73 6.68
C HIS A 2 -48.91 -25.55 6.69
N PRO A 3 -49.40 -24.50 7.37
CA PRO A 3 -50.23 -23.55 6.63
C PRO A 3 -49.75 -22.10 6.78
N GLU A 4 -49.92 -21.38 5.68
CA GLU A 4 -49.55 -19.99 5.46
C GLU A 4 -50.61 -18.99 5.96
N THR A 5 -50.07 -17.82 6.30
CA THR A 5 -50.54 -16.42 6.32
C THR A 5 -51.98 -16.05 5.96
N HIS A 6 -52.51 -15.08 6.72
CA HIS A 6 -53.41 -14.05 6.21
C HIS A 6 -52.84 -12.65 6.55
N GLU A 7 -52.64 -11.86 5.49
CA GLU A 7 -52.05 -10.53 5.44
C GLU A 7 -53.13 -9.45 5.69
N SER A 8 -52.81 -8.38 6.43
CA SER A 8 -53.69 -7.20 6.59
C SER A 8 -52.93 -5.92 6.25
N LYS A 9 -53.35 -5.34 5.12
CA LYS A 9 -52.93 -4.10 4.48
C LYS A 9 -53.48 -2.88 5.23
N ARG A 10 -52.64 -1.89 5.56
CA ARG A 10 -53.10 -0.52 5.89
C ARG A 10 -52.18 0.56 5.32
N ASP A 11 -52.83 1.63 4.91
CA ASP A 11 -52.45 2.58 3.87
C ASP A 11 -51.43 3.67 4.26
N HIS A 12 -50.80 4.18 3.19
CA HIS A 12 -50.11 5.45 3.08
C HIS A 12 -50.90 6.65 3.63
N ARG A 13 -50.24 7.49 4.43
CA ARG A 13 -50.52 8.93 4.48
C ARG A 13 -49.24 9.74 4.40
N THR A 14 -49.01 10.31 3.21
CA THR A 14 -48.15 11.47 2.98
C THR A 14 -48.89 12.74 3.43
N ASN A 15 -48.22 13.68 4.09
CA ASN A 15 -48.71 15.07 4.13
C ASN A 15 -47.59 16.09 3.93
N ARG A 16 -47.95 17.16 3.21
CA ARG A 16 -47.12 18.14 2.50
C ARG A 16 -46.87 19.41 3.34
N GLY A 17 -45.66 19.96 3.25
CA GLY A 17 -45.33 21.36 2.91
C GLY A 17 -45.64 22.57 3.83
N GLY A 18 -44.56 23.17 4.39
CA GLY A 18 -44.23 24.63 4.43
C GLY A 18 -44.95 25.58 5.43
N PRO A 19 -44.47 26.84 5.66
CA PRO A 19 -43.31 27.55 5.10
C PRO A 19 -42.33 28.21 6.14
N LEU A 20 -41.32 28.87 5.58
CA LEU A 20 -40.16 29.57 6.17
C LEU A 20 -40.50 30.80 7.03
N GLY A 21 -39.79 30.98 8.15
CA GLY A 21 -39.79 32.19 8.98
C GLY A 21 -38.39 32.77 9.18
N LYS A 22 -38.20 34.04 8.82
CA LYS A 22 -36.98 34.85 9.05
C LYS A 22 -36.96 35.39 10.48
N GLY A 23 -35.79 35.47 11.13
CA GLY A 23 -35.67 36.14 12.43
C GLY A 23 -34.26 36.21 13.01
N SER A 24 -33.64 37.38 12.82
CA SER A 24 -32.75 38.13 13.72
C SER A 24 -31.48 37.52 14.33
N VAL A 25 -30.40 38.28 14.10
CA VAL A 25 -29.06 38.29 14.69
C VAL A 25 -29.07 38.47 16.22
N LEU A 26 -28.13 37.82 16.92
CA LEU A 26 -27.43 38.40 18.08
C LEU A 26 -26.09 37.67 18.32
N ALA A 27 -25.08 38.49 18.61
CA ALA A 27 -23.65 38.19 18.66
C ALA A 27 -23.22 37.43 19.93
N GLY A 28 -22.11 36.68 19.84
CA GLY A 28 -21.51 36.04 21.00
C GLY A 28 -20.22 35.26 20.72
N THR A 29 -19.11 35.99 20.63
CA THR A 29 -17.78 35.64 21.19
C THR A 29 -17.28 34.19 21.10
N ARG A 30 -16.26 33.96 20.27
CA ARG A 30 -14.89 33.55 20.66
C ARG A 30 -14.08 33.23 19.40
N ARG A 31 -13.16 34.15 19.03
CA ARG A 31 -12.04 33.83 18.14
C ARG A 31 -11.20 32.76 18.84
N ARG A 32 -11.06 31.59 18.23
CA ARG A 32 -9.96 30.68 18.54
C ARG A 32 -8.84 30.96 17.55
N ASP A 33 -7.74 31.45 18.08
CA ASP A 33 -6.48 31.57 17.38
C ASP A 33 -6.08 30.19 16.86
N ARG A 34 -6.04 30.06 15.53
CA ARG A 34 -5.51 28.88 14.85
C ARG A 34 -4.00 29.03 14.84
N GLN A 35 -3.39 28.58 15.93
CA GLN A 35 -1.94 28.48 16.06
C GLN A 35 -1.43 27.48 15.02
N THR A 36 -0.63 27.99 14.09
CA THR A 36 0.23 27.27 13.17
C THR A 36 1.38 26.60 13.92
N GLY A 37 1.62 25.32 13.67
CA GLY A 37 2.81 24.57 14.10
C GLY A 37 2.46 23.09 14.30
N GLY A 38 3.16 22.11 13.75
CA GLY A 38 4.25 22.08 12.79
C GLY A 38 4.09 20.81 11.94
N LEU A 39 4.31 20.94 10.65
CA LEU A 39 4.29 19.85 9.68
C LEU A 39 5.72 19.32 9.55
N ASP A 40 6.15 18.52 10.52
CA ASP A 40 7.47 17.89 10.50
C ASP A 40 7.28 16.37 10.50
N HIS A 41 6.58 15.88 9.48
CA HIS A 41 6.61 14.48 9.09
C HIS A 41 7.37 14.40 7.76
N LEU A 42 8.67 14.71 7.82
CA LEU A 42 9.60 14.34 6.76
C LEU A 42 9.66 12.81 6.75
N GLY A 43 8.97 12.25 5.76
CA GLY A 43 9.03 10.85 5.43
C GLY A 43 10.47 10.42 5.17
N ALA A 44 10.90 9.38 5.87
CA ALA A 44 11.92 8.51 5.33
C ALA A 44 11.21 7.64 4.29
N ALA A 45 11.18 8.12 3.04
CA ALA A 45 10.91 7.25 1.90
C ALA A 45 11.87 6.06 2.01
N GLY A 46 11.29 4.86 2.09
CA GLY A 46 12.03 3.61 2.13
C GLY A 46 13.05 3.61 1.01
N SER A 47 14.33 3.56 1.40
CA SER A 47 15.40 3.47 0.42
C SER A 47 15.25 2.10 -0.24
N ALA A 48 14.74 2.09 -1.49
CA ALA A 48 15.28 1.16 -2.47
C ALA A 48 16.79 1.11 -2.24
N ALA A 49 17.37 -0.08 -2.16
CA ALA A 49 18.80 -0.22 -1.96
C ALA A 49 19.52 0.48 -3.12
N ASP A 50 19.86 1.75 -2.93
CA ASP A 50 20.72 2.49 -3.84
C ASP A 50 22.07 1.79 -3.78
N PRO A 51 22.55 1.21 -4.89
CA PRO A 51 23.86 0.59 -4.93
C PRO A 51 24.97 1.57 -4.49
N GLY A 52 24.76 2.88 -4.68
CA GLY A 52 25.68 3.93 -4.23
C GLY A 52 25.80 4.03 -2.71
N ARG A 53 24.67 4.03 -1.99
CA ARG A 53 24.63 4.15 -0.53
C ARG A 53 25.14 2.90 0.20
N ALA A 54 24.87 1.71 -0.32
CA ALA A 54 25.40 0.46 0.25
C ALA A 54 26.94 0.40 0.18
N ARG A 55 27.55 0.96 -0.88
CA ARG A 55 29.01 1.02 -1.06
C ARG A 55 29.74 1.88 -0.03
N GLN A 56 29.07 2.89 0.52
CA GLN A 56 29.63 3.80 1.52
C GLN A 56 29.43 3.27 2.94
N GLY A 57 28.26 2.68 3.25
CA GLY A 57 27.98 2.11 4.57
C GLY A 57 28.86 0.89 4.94
N ALA A 58 29.25 0.08 3.95
CA ALA A 58 30.11 -1.08 4.18
C ALA A 58 31.55 -0.74 4.63
N ARG A 59 32.00 0.50 4.41
CA ARG A 59 33.39 0.93 4.71
C ARG A 59 33.57 1.54 6.10
N GLY A 60 32.49 2.00 6.75
CA GLY A 60 32.58 2.84 7.95
C GLY A 60 32.35 2.11 9.27
N ASP A 61 31.28 1.29 9.36
CA ASP A 61 30.68 1.02 10.67
C ASP A 61 30.62 -0.46 11.08
N ALA A 62 30.92 -1.39 10.17
CA ALA A 62 30.73 -2.82 10.40
C ALA A 62 32.02 -3.56 10.83
N GLY A 63 33.15 -2.86 11.03
CA GLY A 63 34.43 -3.48 11.43
C GLY A 63 34.95 -4.52 10.42
N LEU A 64 34.58 -4.38 9.15
CA LEU A 64 34.87 -5.35 8.11
C LEU A 64 36.29 -5.18 7.56
N ASP A 65 36.93 -6.30 7.24
CA ASP A 65 38.22 -6.30 6.56
C ASP A 65 38.12 -5.62 5.18
N GLN A 66 39.15 -4.87 4.79
CA GLN A 66 39.21 -4.21 3.50
C GLN A 66 39.13 -5.18 2.33
N SER A 67 39.48 -6.45 2.54
CA SER A 67 39.33 -7.52 1.55
C SER A 67 37.87 -7.80 1.16
N VAL A 68 36.87 -7.49 2.00
CA VAL A 68 35.46 -7.78 1.70
C VAL A 68 34.75 -6.64 0.96
N VAL A 69 35.31 -5.44 0.96
CA VAL A 69 34.73 -4.25 0.32
C VAL A 69 34.47 -4.46 -1.19
N PRO A 70 35.38 -5.06 -1.97
CA PRO A 70 35.11 -5.32 -3.40
C PRO A 70 33.95 -6.30 -3.62
N VAL A 71 33.79 -7.29 -2.72
CA VAL A 71 32.73 -8.31 -2.81
C VAL A 71 31.36 -7.68 -2.57
N LEU A 72 31.23 -6.81 -1.57
CA LEU A 72 29.98 -6.10 -1.26
C LEU A 72 29.61 -5.03 -2.30
N ALA A 73 30.60 -4.49 -3.02
CA ALA A 73 30.38 -3.45 -4.04
C ALA A 73 29.98 -4.01 -5.41
N ALA A 74 30.26 -5.30 -5.66
CA ALA A 74 29.92 -5.98 -6.91
C ALA A 74 28.40 -6.20 -7.01
N PRO A 75 27.82 -6.11 -8.23
CA PRO A 75 26.44 -6.54 -8.44
C PRO A 75 26.27 -8.01 -7.98
N PRO A 76 25.35 -8.30 -7.05
CA PRO A 76 25.18 -9.67 -6.57
C PRO A 76 24.48 -10.52 -7.63
N MET A 77 24.79 -11.81 -7.64
CA MET A 77 23.90 -12.77 -8.28
C MET A 77 22.59 -12.79 -7.51
N ARG A 78 21.50 -12.32 -8.12
CA ARG A 78 20.17 -12.32 -7.50
C ARG A 78 19.55 -13.69 -7.73
N GLY A 79 19.37 -14.46 -6.67
CA GLY A 79 18.83 -15.83 -6.72
C GLY A 79 17.56 -15.98 -5.89
N GLY A 80 16.60 -16.75 -6.42
CA GLY A 80 15.39 -17.16 -5.72
C GLY A 80 15.64 -18.24 -4.68
N LEU A 81 14.58 -18.58 -3.93
CA LEU A 81 14.63 -19.60 -2.88
C LEU A 81 15.24 -20.92 -3.40
N PRO A 82 16.00 -21.65 -2.57
CA PRO A 82 16.64 -22.92 -2.97
C PRO A 82 15.61 -23.98 -3.40
N THR A 83 14.34 -23.77 -3.07
CA THR A 83 13.18 -24.56 -3.46
C THR A 83 12.11 -23.66 -4.07
N ALA A 84 11.30 -24.20 -4.98
CA ALA A 84 10.20 -23.46 -5.62
C ALA A 84 9.17 -22.92 -4.61
N VAL A 85 9.04 -23.56 -3.46
CA VAL A 85 8.20 -23.13 -2.34
C VAL A 85 9.08 -22.80 -1.14
N PRO A 86 8.96 -21.60 -0.53
CA PRO A 86 9.70 -21.25 0.68
C PRO A 86 9.38 -22.19 1.85
N THR A 87 10.39 -22.59 2.62
CA THR A 87 10.21 -23.38 3.85
C THR A 87 10.24 -22.54 5.11
N ASP A 88 10.88 -21.37 5.07
CA ASP A 88 10.85 -20.42 6.19
C ASP A 88 9.42 -19.89 6.39
N PRO A 89 8.85 -19.96 7.61
CA PRO A 89 7.47 -19.59 7.84
C PRO A 89 7.18 -18.10 7.59
N THR A 90 8.15 -17.22 7.84
CA THR A 90 7.98 -15.77 7.66
C THR A 90 7.93 -15.42 6.17
N ILE A 91 8.82 -16.00 5.37
CA ILE A 91 8.83 -15.84 3.91
C ILE A 91 7.60 -16.52 3.28
N TYR A 92 7.21 -17.69 3.78
CA TYR A 92 6.07 -18.44 3.24
C TYR A 92 4.74 -17.67 3.33
N ARG A 93 4.55 -16.81 4.33
CA ARG A 93 3.34 -15.98 4.43
C ARG A 93 3.19 -15.01 3.26
N PHE A 94 4.28 -14.47 2.72
CA PHE A 94 4.23 -13.62 1.52
C PHE A 94 3.86 -14.44 0.28
N TYR A 95 4.42 -15.64 0.15
CA TYR A 95 4.07 -16.57 -0.93
C TYR A 95 2.59 -16.96 -0.89
N GLU A 96 2.05 -17.27 0.29
CA GLU A 96 0.63 -17.59 0.47
C GLU A 96 -0.27 -16.37 0.16
N ALA A 97 0.09 -15.18 0.65
CA ALA A 97 -0.68 -13.96 0.37
C ALA A 97 -0.74 -13.67 -1.13
N LEU A 98 0.36 -13.85 -1.87
CA LEU A 98 0.39 -13.67 -3.32
C LEU A 98 -0.36 -14.78 -4.07
N GLN A 99 -0.39 -16.01 -3.57
CA GLN A 99 -1.25 -17.06 -4.15
C GLN A 99 -2.74 -16.73 -3.98
N VAL A 100 -3.13 -16.19 -2.82
CA VAL A 100 -4.53 -15.87 -2.52
C VAL A 100 -4.99 -14.61 -3.25
N TYR A 101 -4.19 -13.53 -3.20
CA TYR A 101 -4.58 -12.21 -3.70
C TYR A 101 -3.98 -11.84 -5.05
N GLY A 102 -3.00 -12.60 -5.55
CA GLY A 102 -2.30 -12.31 -6.81
C GLY A 102 -3.25 -12.08 -8.00
N PRO A 103 -4.26 -12.94 -8.24
CA PRO A 103 -5.24 -12.69 -9.29
C PRO A 103 -6.01 -11.38 -9.10
N ALA A 104 -6.47 -11.08 -7.88
CA ALA A 104 -7.19 -9.84 -7.61
C ALA A 104 -6.30 -8.60 -7.78
N ILE A 105 -5.05 -8.66 -7.35
CA ILE A 105 -4.06 -7.58 -7.54
C ILE A 105 -3.79 -7.35 -9.03
N LYS A 106 -3.62 -8.43 -9.81
CA LYS A 106 -3.46 -8.35 -11.27
C LYS A 106 -4.63 -7.61 -11.91
N GLU A 107 -5.86 -8.03 -11.62
CA GLU A 107 -7.05 -7.38 -12.18
C GLU A 107 -7.14 -5.90 -11.78
N LEU A 108 -6.86 -5.56 -10.52
CA LEU A 108 -6.84 -4.16 -10.06
C LEU A 108 -5.77 -3.31 -10.75
N ILE A 109 -4.60 -3.88 -11.06
CA ILE A 109 -3.57 -3.19 -11.85
C ILE A 109 -4.08 -2.99 -13.28
N HIS A 110 -4.67 -4.02 -13.89
CA HIS A 110 -5.18 -3.95 -15.26
C HIS A 110 -6.35 -2.98 -15.41
N GLU A 111 -7.23 -2.91 -14.41
CA GLU A 111 -8.35 -1.96 -14.36
C GLU A 111 -7.86 -0.51 -14.25
N GLN A 112 -6.88 -0.25 -13.38
CA GLN A 112 -6.44 1.13 -13.09
C GLN A 112 -5.36 1.66 -14.04
N PHE A 113 -4.51 0.79 -14.60
CA PHE A 113 -3.33 1.18 -15.38
C PHE A 113 -3.34 0.63 -16.81
N GLY A 114 -4.15 -0.40 -17.11
CA GLY A 114 -4.18 -1.09 -18.40
C GLY A 114 -3.30 -2.33 -18.46
N ASP A 115 -3.15 -2.90 -19.66
CA ASP A 115 -2.35 -4.12 -19.87
C ASP A 115 -0.85 -3.83 -19.72
N GLY A 116 -0.21 -4.60 -18.85
CA GLY A 116 1.16 -4.36 -18.40
C GLY A 116 1.46 -5.01 -17.06
N ILE A 117 2.59 -4.62 -16.46
CA ILE A 117 3.09 -5.14 -15.18
C ILE A 117 3.66 -4.06 -14.27
N MET A 118 3.66 -4.34 -12.97
CA MET A 118 4.49 -3.63 -11.99
C MET A 118 5.93 -4.16 -12.07
N SER A 119 6.88 -3.28 -12.38
CA SER A 119 8.31 -3.60 -12.40
C SER A 119 8.82 -4.07 -11.04
N ALA A 120 9.65 -5.12 -11.02
CA ALA A 120 10.43 -5.54 -9.85
C ALA A 120 11.90 -5.05 -9.87
N ILE A 121 12.26 -4.19 -10.85
CA ILE A 121 13.62 -3.62 -11.00
C ILE A 121 13.65 -2.14 -10.63
N ASN A 122 12.86 -1.32 -11.32
CA ASN A 122 12.50 0.01 -10.84
C ASN A 122 11.39 -0.15 -9.80
N PHE A 123 11.82 -0.48 -8.59
CA PHE A 123 10.99 -1.00 -7.51
C PHE A 123 11.61 -0.67 -6.16
N SER A 124 10.77 -0.42 -5.16
CA SER A 124 11.15 -0.27 -3.77
C SER A 124 10.23 -1.06 -2.84
N VAL A 125 10.78 -1.45 -1.70
CA VAL A 125 10.03 -2.11 -0.62
C VAL A 125 10.29 -1.35 0.65
N ASP A 126 9.22 -1.07 1.38
CA ASP A 126 9.29 -0.47 2.71
C ASP A 126 8.52 -1.32 3.72
N VAL A 127 9.07 -1.44 4.93
CA VAL A 127 8.48 -2.24 6.01
C VAL A 127 8.36 -1.38 7.25
N GLN A 128 7.14 -1.20 7.72
CA GLN A 128 6.83 -0.39 8.88
C GLN A 128 6.09 -1.18 9.95
N LYS A 129 6.38 -0.84 11.21
CA LYS A 129 5.60 -1.31 12.34
C LYS A 129 4.45 -0.34 12.59
N LYS A 130 3.23 -0.86 12.65
CA LYS A 130 2.01 -0.10 12.96
C LYS A 130 1.36 -0.62 14.24
N PRO A 131 1.24 0.19 15.30
CA PRO A 131 0.51 -0.20 16.50
C PRO A 131 -0.96 -0.53 16.18
N HIS A 132 -1.49 -1.56 16.82
CA HIS A 132 -2.90 -1.95 16.68
C HIS A 132 -3.41 -2.59 17.99
N PRO A 133 -4.70 -2.40 18.36
CA PRO A 133 -5.22 -2.86 19.65
C PRO A 133 -5.05 -4.35 19.95
N SER A 134 -5.01 -5.19 18.91
CA SER A 134 -4.81 -6.64 19.01
C SER A 134 -3.34 -7.09 18.85
N GLY A 135 -2.38 -6.19 19.04
CA GLY A 135 -0.97 -6.42 18.77
C GLY A 135 -0.49 -5.72 17.51
N ASP A 136 0.81 -5.43 17.47
CA ASP A 136 1.44 -4.68 16.39
C ASP A 136 1.27 -5.35 15.02
N ARG A 137 1.18 -4.53 13.97
CA ARG A 137 1.09 -4.97 12.58
C ARG A 137 2.36 -4.66 11.82
N VAL A 138 2.68 -5.55 10.88
CA VAL A 138 3.69 -5.31 9.84
C VAL A 138 2.97 -4.75 8.62
N VAL A 139 3.36 -3.55 8.20
CA VAL A 139 2.90 -2.93 6.96
C VAL A 139 4.02 -3.06 5.95
N VAL A 140 3.73 -3.69 4.82
CA VAL A 140 4.67 -3.80 3.70
C VAL A 140 4.10 -3.03 2.52
N THR A 141 4.91 -2.13 1.98
CA THR A 141 4.56 -1.33 0.80
C THR A 141 5.44 -1.77 -0.35
N PHE A 142 4.81 -2.12 -1.46
CA PHE A 142 5.46 -2.40 -2.73
C PHE A 142 5.19 -1.23 -3.68
N ASP A 143 6.24 -0.53 -4.09
CA ASP A 143 6.14 0.59 -5.02
C ASP A 143 6.99 0.28 -6.25
N GLY A 144 6.31 0.02 -7.36
CA GLY A 144 6.93 -0.35 -8.62
C GLY A 144 6.42 0.47 -9.78
N LYS A 145 7.35 0.85 -10.67
CA LYS A 145 7.00 1.51 -11.92
C LYS A 145 6.08 0.60 -12.77
N PHE A 146 4.95 1.13 -13.23
CA PHE A 146 4.11 0.45 -14.22
C PHE A 146 4.81 0.44 -15.59
N LEU A 147 4.80 -0.72 -16.25
CA LEU A 147 5.34 -0.94 -17.58
C LEU A 147 4.20 -1.45 -18.48
N PRO A 148 3.68 -0.63 -19.40
CA PRO A 148 2.66 -1.07 -20.35
C PRO A 148 3.24 -2.09 -21.32
N TYR A 149 2.40 -3.03 -21.76
CA TYR A 149 2.77 -3.91 -22.86
C TYR A 149 2.50 -3.23 -24.21
N GLU A 150 3.52 -3.22 -25.06
CA GLU A 150 3.46 -2.69 -26.41
C GLU A 150 3.74 -3.82 -27.39
N TRP A 151 2.87 -3.97 -28.38
CA TRP A 151 3.02 -4.97 -29.44
C TRP A 151 3.49 -4.27 -30.70
N VAL A 152 4.70 -4.59 -31.15
CA VAL A 152 5.21 -4.16 -32.45
C VAL A 152 4.95 -5.26 -33.48
N ALA A 153 4.35 -4.90 -34.61
CA ALA A 153 4.24 -5.83 -35.74
C ALA A 153 5.64 -6.03 -36.35
N ALA A 154 6.03 -7.27 -36.60
CA ALA A 154 7.23 -7.54 -37.39
C ALA A 154 6.94 -7.13 -38.84
N GLU A 155 7.70 -6.17 -39.36
CA GLU A 155 7.69 -5.90 -40.80
C GLU A 155 8.25 -7.13 -41.50
N SER A 156 7.45 -7.73 -42.39
CA SER A 156 7.80 -8.91 -43.19
C SER A 156 8.18 -8.49 -44.61
#